data_AF-A0A1I3WY35-F1
#
_entry.id   AF-A0A1I3WY35-F1
#
_cell.length_a   1.000
_cell.length_b   1.000
_cell.length_c   1.000
_cell.angle_alpha   90.00
_cell.angle_beta   90.00
_cell.angle_gamma   90.00
#
_symmetry.space_group_name_H-M   'P 1'
#
loop_
_entity.id
_entity.type
_entity.pdbx_description
1 polymer ?
#
loop_
_entity_poly.entity_id
_entity_poly.type
_entity_poly.pdbx_seq_one_letter_code
_entity_poly.pdbx_strand_id
1 'polypeptide(L)'
;MASPRALLARVQRLEQARIAPRSPFVAAYGSFDAFAAETQAGIDAGQFDSREMPVILNCIRRWHDDGVWGLWHRDRIWEMVR
;
A
#
# COMPACT_ATOMS: atom_id res chain seq x y z
N MET A 1 -26.79 -30.09 4.98
CA MET A 1 -25.56 -29.94 4.17
C MET A 1 -25.57 -28.56 3.52
N ALA A 2 -24.47 -27.83 3.52
CA ALA A 2 -24.42 -26.49 2.90
C ALA A 2 -24.71 -26.61 1.41
N SER A 3 -25.54 -25.72 0.85
CA SER A 3 -25.85 -25.75 -0.58
C SER A 3 -24.58 -25.45 -1.41
N PRO A 4 -24.48 -25.95 -2.65
CA PRO A 4 -23.35 -25.65 -3.53
C PRO A 4 -23.08 -24.14 -3.70
N ARG A 5 -24.14 -23.31 -3.69
CA ARG A 5 -24.01 -21.83 -3.73
C ARG A 5 -23.37 -21.26 -2.47
N ALA A 6 -23.67 -21.80 -1.30
CA ALA A 6 -23.07 -21.37 -0.04
C ALA A 6 -21.58 -21.71 0.02
N LEU A 7 -21.17 -22.84 -0.56
CA LEU A 7 -19.77 -23.23 -0.69
C LEU A 7 -19.01 -22.30 -1.66
N LEU A 8 -19.58 -22.01 -2.84
CA LEU A 8 -18.98 -21.08 -3.81
C LEU A 8 -18.80 -19.66 -3.23
N ALA A 9 -19.81 -19.14 -2.54
CA ALA A 9 -19.73 -17.82 -1.89
C ALA A 9 -18.66 -17.77 -0.78
N ARG A 10 -18.42 -18.91 -0.11
CA ARG A 10 -17.36 -19.04 0.89
C ARG A 10 -15.99 -19.12 0.24
N VAL A 11 -15.84 -19.87 -0.85
CA VAL A 11 -14.60 -19.93 -1.63
C VAL A 11 -14.24 -18.54 -2.17
N GLN A 12 -15.19 -17.82 -2.77
CA GLN A 12 -14.96 -16.48 -3.28
C GLN A 12 -14.52 -15.49 -2.18
N ARG A 13 -15.12 -15.58 -0.98
CA ARG A 13 -14.66 -14.81 0.20
C ARG A 13 -13.25 -15.19 0.64
N LEU A 14 -12.92 -16.47 0.63
CA LEU A 14 -11.57 -16.95 1.00
C LEU A 14 -10.52 -16.57 -0.05
N GLU A 15 -10.88 -16.55 -1.33
CA GLU A 15 -10.03 -16.09 -2.42
C GLU A 15 -9.80 -14.58 -2.34
N GLN A 16 -10.84 -13.80 -2.07
CA GLN A 16 -10.70 -12.35 -1.81
C GLN A 16 -9.86 -12.07 -0.56
N ALA A 17 -10.07 -12.84 0.51
CA ALA A 17 -9.28 -12.74 1.75
C ALA A 17 -7.83 -13.23 1.60
N ARG A 18 -7.53 -14.01 0.55
CA ARG A 18 -6.17 -14.47 0.23
C ARG A 18 -5.34 -13.43 -0.52
N ILE A 19 -5.98 -12.40 -1.07
CA ILE A 19 -5.24 -11.27 -1.64
C ILE A 19 -4.80 -10.43 -0.44
N ALA A 20 -3.54 -10.61 -0.01
CA ALA A 20 -2.93 -9.70 0.95
C ALA A 20 -3.16 -8.28 0.44
N PRO A 21 -3.75 -7.38 1.26
CA PRO A 21 -4.02 -6.03 0.80
C PRO A 21 -2.69 -5.41 0.34
N ARG A 22 -2.72 -4.75 -0.82
CA ARG A 22 -1.53 -4.11 -1.37
C ARG A 22 -1.46 -2.71 -0.80
N SER A 23 -0.31 -2.35 -0.25
CA SER A 23 -0.05 -0.96 0.13
C SER A 23 -0.26 -0.02 -1.08
N PRO A 24 -0.55 1.27 -0.85
CA PRO A 24 -0.70 2.25 -1.92
C PRO A 24 0.48 2.25 -2.90
N PHE A 25 1.70 2.13 -2.38
CA PHE A 25 2.92 2.16 -3.19
C PHE A 25 3.04 0.93 -4.08
N VAL A 26 2.74 -0.26 -3.56
CA VAL A 26 2.73 -1.49 -4.37
C VAL A 26 1.63 -1.43 -5.43
N ALA A 27 0.48 -0.81 -5.13
CA ALA A 27 -0.60 -0.65 -6.09
C ALA A 27 -0.24 0.33 -7.22
N ALA A 28 0.43 1.44 -6.92
CA ALA A 28 0.76 2.49 -7.89
C ALA A 28 2.08 2.26 -8.64
N TYR A 29 3.11 1.74 -7.97
CA TYR A 29 4.48 1.62 -8.49
C TYR A 29 4.91 0.17 -8.73
N GLY A 30 4.05 -0.81 -8.39
CA GLY A 30 4.36 -2.24 -8.50
C GLY A 30 5.21 -2.80 -7.36
N SER A 31 6.06 -1.98 -6.74
CA SER A 31 6.78 -2.30 -5.51
C SER A 31 7.10 -1.03 -4.71
N PHE A 32 7.45 -1.20 -3.43
CA PHE A 32 7.96 -0.08 -2.64
C PHE A 32 9.33 0.41 -3.15
N ASP A 33 10.19 -0.50 -3.60
CA ASP A 33 11.52 -0.14 -4.13
C ASP A 33 11.44 0.72 -5.39
N ALA A 34 10.46 0.47 -6.27
CA ALA A 34 10.23 1.30 -7.45
C ALA A 34 9.86 2.73 -7.07
N PHE A 35 8.97 2.89 -6.09
CA PHE A 35 8.64 4.19 -5.50
C PHE A 35 9.86 4.88 -4.87
N ALA A 36 10.67 4.13 -4.11
CA ALA A 36 11.87 4.67 -3.47
C ALA A 36 12.92 5.13 -4.50
N ALA A 37 13.11 4.36 -5.57
CA ALA A 37 14.02 4.70 -6.66
C ALA A 37 13.58 5.96 -7.41
N GLU A 38 12.28 6.09 -7.72
CA GLU A 38 11.73 7.30 -8.34
C GLU A 38 11.87 8.53 -7.41
N THR A 39 11.63 8.34 -6.11
CA THR A 39 11.83 9.40 -5.12
C THR A 39 13.29 9.84 -5.06
N GLN A 40 14.24 8.89 -5.07
CA GLN A 40 15.67 9.20 -5.09
C GLN A 40 16.07 9.95 -6.37
N ALA A 41 15.54 9.55 -7.53
CA ALA A 41 15.78 10.27 -8.78
C ALA A 41 15.26 11.72 -8.72
N GLY A 42 14.12 11.96 -8.07
CA GLY A 42 13.60 13.31 -7.83
C GLY A 42 14.47 14.14 -6.88
N ILE A 43 15.10 13.53 -5.89
CA ILE A 43 16.10 14.18 -5.03
C ILE A 43 17.33 14.59 -5.88
N ASP A 44 17.85 13.66 -6.66
CA ASP A 44 19.05 13.87 -7.48
C ASP A 44 18.81 14.94 -8.56
N ALA A 45 17.58 15.03 -9.08
CA ALA A 45 17.13 16.05 -10.01
C ALA A 45 16.81 17.41 -9.35
N GLY A 46 16.89 17.51 -8.02
CA GLY A 46 16.56 18.72 -7.26
C GLY A 46 15.07 19.06 -7.22
N GLN A 47 14.19 18.11 -7.58
CA GLN A 47 12.74 18.26 -7.49
C GLN A 47 12.24 18.11 -6.05
N PHE A 48 12.96 17.35 -5.23
CA PHE A 48 12.72 17.17 -3.80
C PHE A 48 13.88 17.73 -2.97
N ASP A 49 13.58 18.25 -1.78
CA ASP A 49 14.63 18.71 -0.86
C ASP A 49 15.50 17.52 -0.44
N SER A 50 16.81 17.64 -0.69
CA SER A 50 17.78 16.57 -0.49
C SER A 50 18.07 16.25 0.98
N ARG A 51 17.64 17.09 1.92
CA ARG A 51 17.84 16.89 3.36
C ARG A 51 16.59 16.29 4.00
N GLU A 52 15.42 16.78 3.63
CA GLU A 52 14.15 16.35 4.24
C GLU A 52 13.59 15.08 3.59
N MET A 53 13.67 14.97 2.25
CA MET A 53 13.05 13.86 1.55
C MET A 53 13.57 12.47 1.95
N PRO A 54 14.88 12.27 2.22
CA PRO A 54 15.36 10.99 2.76
C PRO A 54 14.71 10.60 4.10
N VAL A 55 14.44 11.58 4.97
CA VAL A 55 13.76 11.34 6.26
C VAL A 55 12.30 10.95 6.02
N ILE A 56 11.62 11.66 5.14
CA ILE A 56 10.22 11.38 4.76
C ILE A 56 10.11 9.99 4.13
N LEU A 57 11.02 9.62 3.22
CA LEU A 57 11.05 8.29 2.59
C LEU A 57 11.27 7.18 3.62
N ASN A 58 12.11 7.41 4.65
CA ASN A 58 12.28 6.49 5.78
C ASN A 58 10.98 6.29 6.57
N CYS A 59 10.27 7.38 6.89
CA CYS A 59 8.97 7.32 7.59
C CYS A 59 7.93 6.55 6.76
N ILE A 60 7.88 6.80 5.46
CA ILE A 60 6.98 6.12 4.52
C ILE A 60 7.30 4.63 4.43
N ARG A 61 8.59 4.26 4.39
CA ARG A 61 9.02 2.84 4.39
C ARG A 61 8.56 2.13 5.64
N ARG A 62 8.75 2.75 6.80
CA ARG A 62 8.26 2.19 8.06
C ARG A 62 6.74 2.03 8.06
N TRP A 63 6.01 3.02 7.57
CA TRP A 63 4.55 2.92 7.43
C TRP A 63 4.12 1.77 6.49
N HIS A 64 4.87 1.54 5.41
CA HIS A 64 4.70 0.41 4.50
C HIS A 64 4.95 -0.95 5.18
N ASP A 65 6.11 -1.10 5.81
CA ASP A 65 6.58 -2.34 6.45
C ASP A 65 5.71 -2.73 7.65
N ASP A 66 5.34 -1.75 8.47
CA ASP A 66 4.49 -1.96 9.65
C ASP A 66 3.03 -2.29 9.25
N GLY A 67 2.67 -2.20 7.96
CA GLY A 67 1.32 -2.49 7.47
C GLY A 67 0.25 -1.49 7.90
N VAL A 68 0.65 -0.39 8.57
CA VAL A 68 -0.24 0.60 9.20
C VAL A 68 -1.11 1.32 8.16
N TRP A 69 -0.65 1.35 6.91
CA TRP A 69 -1.48 1.82 5.81
C TRP A 69 -2.82 1.12 5.76
N GLY A 70 -2.93 -0.17 6.10
CA GLY A 70 -4.19 -0.92 6.10
C GLY A 70 -5.29 -0.32 6.99
N LEU A 71 -4.93 0.51 7.98
CA LEU A 71 -5.87 1.26 8.83
C LEU A 71 -6.49 2.48 8.13
N TRP A 72 -5.90 2.92 7.02
CA TRP A 72 -6.26 4.12 6.27
C TRP A 72 -7.14 3.80 5.04
N HIS A 73 -7.81 2.66 5.01
CA HIS A 73 -8.64 2.24 3.87
C HIS A 73 -10.13 2.48 4.15
N ARG A 74 -10.65 3.68 3.83
CA ARG A 74 -12.08 4.01 3.80
C ARG A 74 -12.52 4.29 2.37
N ASP A 75 -13.52 3.59 1.86
CA ASP A 75 -14.14 3.84 0.55
C ASP A 75 -13.15 3.97 -0.64
N ARG A 76 -12.02 3.25 -0.59
CA ARG A 76 -10.92 3.28 -1.59
C ARG A 76 -10.09 4.58 -1.62
N ILE A 77 -10.18 5.41 -0.59
CA ILE A 77 -9.37 6.62 -0.42
C ILE A 77 -8.46 6.44 0.79
N TRP A 78 -7.16 6.69 0.60
CA TRP A 78 -6.17 6.70 1.67
C TRP A 78 -6.12 8.10 2.31
N GLU A 79 -7.12 8.42 3.14
CA GLU A 79 -7.19 9.70 3.87
C GLU A 79 -7.29 9.51 5.39
N MET A 80 -6.78 10.49 6.15
CA MET A 80 -7.00 10.55 7.60
C MET A 80 -8.44 11.00 7.83
N VAL A 81 -9.29 10.13 8.37
CA VAL A 81 -10.62 10.54 8.83
C VAL A 81 -10.41 11.42 10.06
N ARG A 82 -10.77 12.71 9.94
CA ARG A 82 -10.87 13.62 11.08
C ARG A 82 -12.02 13.22 12.00
#